data_AF-A0A6A4GS48-F1
#
_entry.id   AF-A0A6A4GS48-F1
#
_cell.length_a   1.000
_cell.length_b   1.000
_cell.length_c   1.000
_cell.angle_alpha   90.00
_cell.angle_beta   90.00
_cell.angle_gamma   90.00
#
_symmetry.space_group_name_H-M   'P 1'
#
loop_
_entity.id
_entity.type
_entity.pdbx_description
1 polymer ?
#
loop_
_entity_poly.entity_id
_entity_poly.type
_entity_poly.pdbx_seq_one_letter_code
_entity_poly.pdbx_strand_id
1 'polypeptide(L)'
;ELRSTDLSYLISNSPMKAAHSLPDLQTFQLSPVKTARTAILDVLEWEPRTRRESCLLEALQMQTARLALAKGQTIVLQGQAVLQQLYAKRVRTQLAAKEEKAVKKGKGKGKHLKDGLPRLLTGEAYFQHVVQHEEAMKEKEREKDARKKARESQAAEMVLWEQADQERRERNEERTHAWRDALERWEADRKVAKSQGARLKEWDQQIPKPKARDPQFAPEPMVPKPKISKKATASEPEEEEGEEIDIDE
;
A
#
# COMPACT_ATOMS: atom_id res chain seq x y z
N GLU A 1 -20.56 3.90 37.46
CA GLU A 1 -21.26 3.62 36.20
C GLU A 1 -20.36 3.00 35.12
N LEU A 2 -19.11 3.45 34.92
CA LEU A 2 -18.18 2.82 33.94
C LEU A 2 -17.83 1.34 34.20
N ARG A 3 -17.84 0.90 35.48
CA ARG A 3 -17.53 -0.48 35.88
C ARG A 3 -18.45 -1.55 35.26
N SER A 4 -19.68 -1.19 34.90
CA SER A 4 -20.67 -2.10 34.31
C SER A 4 -20.74 -2.04 32.79
N THR A 5 -19.83 -1.29 32.15
CA THR A 5 -19.79 -1.14 30.69
C THR A 5 -18.58 -1.87 30.10
N ASP A 6 -18.57 -2.04 28.77
CA ASP A 6 -17.42 -2.59 28.04
C ASP A 6 -16.16 -1.71 28.14
N LEU A 7 -16.29 -0.50 28.68
CA LEU A 7 -15.21 0.44 28.98
C LEU A 7 -14.64 0.30 30.41
N SER A 8 -15.06 -0.73 31.15
CA SER A 8 -14.58 -1.01 32.51
C SER A 8 -13.05 -1.19 32.60
N TYR A 9 -12.40 -1.55 31.50
CA TYR A 9 -10.94 -1.67 31.44
C TYR A 9 -10.21 -0.33 31.64
N LEU A 10 -10.84 0.82 31.32
CA LEU A 10 -10.25 2.15 31.48
C LEU A 10 -10.00 2.54 32.94
N ILE A 11 -10.71 1.90 33.87
CA ILE A 11 -10.59 2.12 35.32
C ILE A 11 -10.00 0.90 36.03
N SER A 12 -9.61 -0.12 35.28
CA SER A 12 -8.97 -1.31 35.83
C SER A 12 -7.45 -1.08 35.88
N ASN A 13 -6.80 -1.60 36.92
CA ASN A 13 -5.34 -1.61 37.00
C ASN A 13 -4.70 -2.67 36.09
N SER A 14 -5.51 -3.41 35.31
CA SER A 14 -5.00 -4.42 34.39
C SER A 14 -4.51 -3.76 33.09
N PRO A 15 -3.41 -4.24 32.49
CA PRO A 15 -2.97 -3.77 31.19
C PRO A 15 -4.07 -3.95 30.15
N MET A 16 -4.23 -2.96 29.26
CA MET A 16 -5.15 -3.07 28.13
C MET A 16 -4.74 -4.26 27.26
N LYS A 17 -5.69 -5.17 27.02
CA LYS A 17 -5.59 -6.27 26.07
C LYS A 17 -6.10 -5.90 24.68
N ALA A 18 -5.64 -6.62 23.66
CA ALA A 18 -6.09 -6.41 22.28
C ALA A 18 -7.60 -6.65 22.09
N ALA A 19 -8.23 -7.42 22.97
CA ALA A 19 -9.65 -7.76 22.94
C ALA A 19 -10.60 -6.61 23.33
N HIS A 20 -10.13 -5.58 24.05
CA HIS A 20 -11.01 -4.49 24.52
C HIS A 20 -11.43 -3.56 23.38
N SER A 21 -12.69 -3.54 22.99
CA SER A 21 -13.22 -2.63 21.96
C SER A 21 -13.12 -1.16 22.40
N LEU A 22 -12.51 -0.33 21.55
CA LEU A 22 -12.55 1.12 21.74
C LEU A 22 -13.88 1.65 21.19
N PRO A 23 -14.46 2.70 21.80
CA PRO A 23 -15.64 3.33 21.24
C PRO A 23 -15.34 3.87 19.84
N ASP A 24 -16.28 3.67 18.92
CA ASP A 24 -16.15 4.20 17.57
C ASP A 24 -16.40 5.72 17.61
N LEU A 25 -15.41 6.50 17.17
CA LEU A 25 -15.55 7.94 17.05
C LEU A 25 -16.42 8.21 15.81
N GLN A 26 -17.65 8.62 16.05
CA GLN A 26 -18.55 9.01 14.97
C GLN A 26 -17.98 10.21 14.23
N THR A 27 -17.68 10.01 12.94
CA THR A 27 -17.39 11.10 12.02
C THR A 27 -18.67 11.47 11.29
N PHE A 28 -18.88 12.77 11.08
CA PHE A 28 -20.01 13.26 10.31
C PHE A 28 -19.52 13.68 8.93
N GLN A 29 -20.29 13.36 7.90
CA GLN A 29 -19.98 13.86 6.56
C GLN A 29 -20.09 15.38 6.55
N LEU A 30 -18.96 16.04 6.33
CA LEU A 30 -18.92 17.47 6.12
C LEU A 30 -19.26 17.75 4.66
N SER A 31 -20.20 18.66 4.43
CA SER A 31 -20.47 19.20 3.09
C SER A 31 -19.14 19.63 2.46
N PRO A 32 -18.90 19.31 1.18
CA PRO A 32 -17.76 19.86 0.45
C PRO A 32 -17.71 21.38 0.58
N VAL A 33 -16.50 21.94 0.69
CA VAL A 33 -16.28 23.38 0.55
C VAL A 33 -16.58 23.71 -0.92
N LYS A 34 -17.80 24.17 -1.20
CA LYS A 34 -18.21 24.51 -2.56
C LYS A 34 -17.37 25.68 -3.06
N THR A 35 -16.60 25.46 -4.13
CA THR A 35 -15.81 26.48 -4.84
C THR A 35 -16.61 27.21 -5.91
N ALA A 36 -17.78 26.70 -6.28
CA ALA A 36 -18.71 27.39 -7.17
C ALA A 36 -19.31 28.62 -6.46
N ARG A 37 -19.44 29.74 -7.18
CA ARG A 37 -20.17 30.94 -6.71
C ARG A 37 -21.52 30.50 -6.14
N THR A 38 -21.66 30.62 -4.82
CA THR A 38 -22.93 30.34 -4.14
C THR A 38 -23.74 31.63 -4.13
N ALA A 39 -25.07 31.54 -4.11
CA ALA A 39 -25.95 32.71 -3.98
C ALA A 39 -25.58 33.61 -2.79
N ILE A 40 -24.87 33.09 -1.79
CA ILE A 40 -24.34 33.85 -0.66
C ILE A 40 -23.22 34.80 -1.10
N LEU A 41 -22.32 34.38 -1.99
CA LEU A 41 -21.28 35.25 -2.55
C LEU A 41 -21.89 36.37 -3.41
N ASP A 42 -22.92 36.05 -4.20
CA ASP A 42 -23.61 37.05 -5.01
C ASP A 42 -24.31 38.12 -4.14
N VAL A 43 -24.87 37.71 -2.99
CA VAL A 43 -25.48 38.63 -2.00
C VAL A 43 -24.43 39.45 -1.24
N LEU A 44 -23.23 38.91 -1.04
CA LEU A 44 -22.12 39.61 -0.38
C LEU A 44 -21.48 40.68 -1.28
N GLU A 45 -21.53 40.52 -2.60
CA GLU A 45 -21.05 41.49 -3.59
C GLU A 45 -22.07 42.61 -3.88
N TRP A 46 -23.30 42.50 -3.34
CA TRP A 46 -24.37 43.46 -3.60
C TRP A 46 -24.18 44.78 -2.83
N GLU A 47 -24.39 45.92 -3.51
CA GLU A 47 -24.35 47.25 -2.89
C GLU A 47 -25.66 47.57 -2.15
N PRO A 48 -25.63 47.71 -0.80
CA PRO A 48 -26.82 48.01 -0.02
C PRO A 48 -27.31 49.44 -0.29
N ARG A 49 -28.61 49.60 -0.50
CA ARG A 49 -29.26 50.90 -0.75
C ARG A 49 -29.84 51.51 0.53
N THR A 50 -30.15 50.68 1.52
CA THR A 50 -30.71 51.12 2.80
C THR A 50 -29.79 50.80 3.98
N ARG A 51 -29.88 51.59 5.06
CA ARG A 51 -29.14 51.33 6.31
C ARG A 51 -29.43 49.94 6.89
N ARG A 52 -30.67 49.45 6.72
CA ARG A 52 -31.08 48.12 7.17
C ARG A 52 -30.38 47.01 6.39
N GLU A 53 -30.30 47.15 5.07
CA GLU A 53 -29.55 46.20 4.21
C GLU A 53 -28.08 46.15 4.58
N SER A 54 -27.45 47.30 4.82
CA SER A 54 -26.06 47.37 5.27
C SER A 54 -25.83 46.59 6.57
N CYS A 55 -26.73 46.75 7.56
CA CYS A 55 -26.62 46.04 8.83
C CYS A 55 -26.82 44.52 8.68
N LEU A 56 -27.74 44.10 7.80
CA LEU A 56 -27.96 42.68 7.50
C LEU A 56 -26.77 42.07 6.76
N LEU A 57 -26.16 42.81 5.83
CA LEU A 57 -24.99 42.35 5.08
C LEU A 57 -23.79 42.17 6.01
N GLU A 58 -23.54 43.11 6.92
CA GLU A 58 -22.50 43.01 7.95
C GLU A 58 -22.72 41.79 8.87
N ALA A 59 -23.96 41.59 9.35
CA ALA A 59 -24.30 40.43 10.17
C ALA A 59 -24.09 39.11 9.40
N LEU A 60 -24.43 39.07 8.10
CA LEU A 60 -24.23 37.90 7.25
C LEU A 60 -22.73 37.64 7.00
N GLN A 61 -21.91 38.66 6.80
CA GLN A 61 -20.45 38.54 6.73
C GLN A 61 -19.87 37.96 8.02
N MET A 62 -20.28 38.48 9.19
CA MET A 62 -19.83 37.96 10.47
C MET A 62 -20.23 36.49 10.67
N GLN A 63 -21.46 36.13 10.34
CA GLN A 63 -21.93 34.76 10.50
C GLN A 63 -21.25 33.78 9.53
N THR A 64 -21.05 34.19 8.27
CA THR A 64 -20.34 33.38 7.29
C THR A 64 -18.88 33.14 7.71
N ALA A 65 -18.18 34.17 8.20
CA ALA A 65 -16.83 34.04 8.74
C ALA A 65 -16.77 33.09 9.96
N ARG A 66 -17.71 33.22 10.90
CA ARG A 66 -17.81 32.31 12.06
C ARG A 66 -18.06 30.86 11.65
N LEU A 67 -18.97 30.64 10.70
CA LEU A 67 -19.25 29.30 10.18
C LEU A 67 -18.05 28.71 9.44
N ALA A 68 -17.31 29.51 8.67
CA ALA A 68 -16.09 29.06 8.01
C ALA A 68 -15.04 28.60 9.03
N LEU A 69 -14.82 29.38 10.09
CA LEU A 69 -13.92 29.03 11.18
C LEU A 69 -14.36 27.74 11.88
N ALA A 70 -15.63 27.65 12.30
CA ALA A 70 -16.15 26.47 12.99
C ALA A 70 -16.08 25.20 12.13
N LYS A 71 -16.35 25.31 10.83
CA LYS A 71 -16.16 24.21 9.87
C LYS A 71 -14.69 23.79 9.79
N GLY A 72 -13.78 24.75 9.69
CA GLY A 72 -12.34 24.48 9.70
C GLY A 72 -11.89 23.71 10.95
N GLN A 73 -12.32 24.15 12.13
CA GLN A 73 -12.04 23.45 13.40
C GLN A 73 -12.62 22.04 13.41
N THR A 74 -13.86 21.87 12.92
CA THR A 74 -14.50 20.54 12.85
C THR A 74 -13.75 19.58 11.93
N ILE A 75 -13.25 20.06 10.78
CA ILE A 75 -12.41 19.25 9.86
C ILE A 75 -11.16 18.77 10.59
N VAL A 76 -10.47 19.68 11.30
CA VAL A 76 -9.25 19.33 12.05
C VAL A 76 -9.54 18.29 13.12
N LEU A 77 -10.61 18.47 13.91
CA LEU A 77 -10.99 17.53 14.96
C LEU A 77 -11.37 16.15 14.39
N GLN A 78 -12.12 16.10 13.30
CA GLN A 78 -12.45 14.83 12.64
C GLN A 78 -11.21 14.16 12.07
N GLY A 79 -10.29 14.92 11.46
CA GLY A 79 -9.01 14.41 10.97
C GLY A 79 -8.18 13.79 12.10
N GLN A 80 -8.09 14.46 13.25
CA GLN A 80 -7.42 13.94 14.44
C GLN A 80 -8.08 12.65 14.96
N ALA A 81 -9.41 12.61 15.03
CA ALA A 81 -10.15 11.43 15.46
C ALA A 81 -9.87 10.21 14.56
N VAL A 82 -9.89 10.40 13.24
CA VAL A 82 -9.56 9.35 12.27
C VAL A 82 -8.12 8.86 12.44
N LEU A 83 -7.15 9.77 12.61
CA LEU A 83 -5.76 9.40 12.83
C LEU A 83 -5.57 8.61 14.13
N GLN A 84 -6.26 9.02 15.21
CA GLN A 84 -6.24 8.31 16.48
C GLN A 84 -6.84 6.90 16.36
N GLN A 85 -7.94 6.72 15.62
CA GLN A 85 -8.52 5.41 15.35
C GLN A 85 -7.55 4.50 14.60
N LEU A 86 -6.89 5.03 13.55
CA LEU A 86 -5.91 4.26 12.78
C LEU A 86 -4.70 3.86 13.63
N TYR A 87 -4.19 4.79 14.44
CA TYR A 87 -3.11 4.51 15.37
C TYR A 87 -3.50 3.45 16.39
N ALA A 88 -4.65 3.60 17.03
CA ALA A 88 -5.14 2.63 18.01
C ALA A 88 -5.35 1.23 17.40
N LYS A 89 -5.85 1.16 16.16
CA LYS A 89 -5.97 -0.10 15.41
C LYS A 89 -4.60 -0.74 15.20
N ARG A 90 -3.59 0.02 14.79
CA ARG A 90 -2.21 -0.48 14.60
C ARG A 90 -1.64 -1.01 15.92
N VAL A 91 -1.72 -0.24 17.00
CA VAL A 91 -1.24 -0.66 18.33
C VAL A 91 -1.93 -1.95 18.76
N ARG A 92 -3.25 -2.09 18.55
CA ARG A 92 -3.98 -3.32 18.87
C ARG A 92 -3.51 -4.53 18.06
N THR A 93 -3.23 -4.36 16.76
CA THR A 93 -2.69 -5.46 15.95
C THR A 93 -1.33 -5.92 16.45
N GLN A 94 -0.45 -4.98 16.83
CA GLN A 94 0.86 -5.31 17.41
C GLN A 94 0.70 -6.00 18.78
N LEU A 95 -0.20 -5.50 19.62
CA LEU A 95 -0.49 -6.10 20.91
C LEU A 95 -1.04 -7.52 20.77
N ALA A 96 -1.98 -7.74 19.85
CA ALA A 96 -2.51 -9.07 19.54
C ALA A 96 -1.40 -10.03 19.08
N ALA A 97 -0.50 -9.57 18.20
CA ALA A 97 0.65 -10.36 17.77
C ALA A 97 1.62 -10.68 18.92
N LYS A 98 1.87 -9.73 19.82
CA LYS A 98 2.70 -9.95 21.02
C LYS A 98 2.04 -10.94 21.99
N GLU A 99 0.75 -10.79 22.26
CA GLU A 99 -0.05 -11.70 23.09
C GLU A 99 -0.03 -13.12 22.49
N GLU A 100 -0.23 -13.25 21.18
CA GLU A 100 -0.18 -14.55 20.49
C GLU A 100 1.23 -15.16 20.53
N LYS A 101 2.28 -14.36 20.27
CA LYS A 101 3.68 -14.78 20.40
C LYS A 101 4.00 -15.23 21.82
N ALA A 102 3.51 -14.54 22.85
CA ALA A 102 3.70 -14.93 24.25
C ALA A 102 3.03 -16.27 24.56
N VAL A 103 1.79 -16.48 24.09
CA VAL A 103 1.08 -17.77 24.21
C VAL A 103 1.82 -18.89 23.48
N LYS A 104 2.36 -18.62 22.27
CA LYS A 104 3.13 -19.59 21.48
C LYS A 104 4.49 -19.90 22.09
N LYS A 105 5.25 -18.89 22.56
CA LYS A 105 6.54 -19.07 23.24
C LYS A 105 6.38 -19.86 24.55
N GLY A 106 5.34 -19.57 25.32
CA GLY A 106 5.00 -20.33 26.54
C GLY A 106 4.62 -21.80 26.28
N LYS A 107 4.20 -22.15 25.05
CA LYS A 107 3.76 -23.50 24.69
C LYS A 107 4.83 -24.42 24.08
N GLY A 108 6.03 -23.94 23.73
CA GLY A 108 6.90 -24.81 22.91
C GLY A 108 8.37 -24.50 22.69
N LYS A 109 9.00 -23.54 23.37
CA LYS A 109 10.43 -23.25 23.12
C LYS A 109 11.45 -23.61 24.21
N GLY A 110 11.06 -24.25 25.32
CA GLY A 110 12.04 -24.52 26.38
C GLY A 110 11.76 -25.66 27.35
N LYS A 111 10.75 -26.50 27.12
CA LYS A 111 10.51 -27.65 27.99
C LYS A 111 10.41 -28.92 27.15
N HIS A 112 11.46 -29.74 27.21
CA HIS A 112 11.43 -31.15 26.81
C HIS A 112 10.34 -31.97 27.52
N LEU A 113 9.66 -31.36 28.50
CA LEU A 113 8.56 -31.91 29.29
C LEU A 113 7.38 -30.93 29.23
N LYS A 114 6.47 -31.14 28.26
CA LYS A 114 5.20 -30.41 28.16
C LYS A 114 4.38 -30.46 29.46
N ASP A 115 4.61 -31.49 30.28
CA ASP A 115 3.85 -31.78 31.50
C ASP A 115 4.48 -31.17 32.77
N GLY A 116 5.71 -30.66 32.71
CA GLY A 116 6.40 -30.10 33.87
C GLY A 116 6.80 -31.11 34.96
N LEU A 117 6.52 -32.41 34.78
CA LEU A 117 6.96 -33.45 35.70
C LEU A 117 8.45 -33.76 35.53
N PRO A 118 9.22 -33.91 36.62
CA PRO A 118 10.59 -34.40 36.56
C PRO A 118 10.60 -35.85 36.04
N ARG A 119 11.19 -36.09 34.86
CA ARG A 119 11.47 -37.43 34.35
C ARG A 119 12.95 -37.76 34.57
N LEU A 120 13.24 -39.01 34.92
CA LEU A 120 14.61 -39.51 34.99
C LEU A 120 15.25 -39.43 33.59
N LEU A 121 16.38 -38.74 33.49
CA LEU A 121 17.16 -38.56 32.24
C LEU A 121 17.73 -39.88 31.69
N THR A 122 17.70 -40.95 32.48
CA THR A 122 18.20 -42.30 32.13
C THR A 122 17.13 -43.25 31.61
N GLY A 123 15.87 -42.82 31.51
CA GLY A 123 14.80 -43.65 30.94
C GLY A 123 14.89 -43.74 29.42
N GLU A 124 14.77 -44.94 28.87
CA GLU A 124 14.72 -45.23 27.42
C GLU A 124 13.72 -44.31 26.67
N ALA A 125 12.57 -44.01 27.31
CA ALA A 125 11.56 -43.12 26.74
C ALA A 125 12.03 -41.65 26.60
N TYR A 126 12.94 -41.18 27.45
CA TYR A 126 13.52 -39.85 27.32
C TYR A 126 14.50 -39.81 26.14
N PHE A 127 15.36 -40.83 26.02
CA PHE A 127 16.30 -40.94 24.91
C PHE A 127 15.58 -40.95 23.56
N GLN A 128 14.52 -41.76 23.42
CA GLN A 128 13.70 -41.80 22.20
C GLN A 128 13.09 -40.43 21.86
N HIS A 129 12.64 -39.67 22.87
CA HIS A 129 12.07 -38.34 22.67
C HIS A 129 13.13 -37.30 22.25
N VAL A 130 14.36 -37.40 22.75
CA VAL A 130 15.49 -36.56 22.32
C VAL A 130 15.85 -36.86 20.87
N VAL A 131 15.96 -38.14 20.50
CA VAL A 131 16.23 -38.57 19.13
C VAL A 131 15.16 -38.05 18.16
N GLN A 132 13.87 -38.22 18.49
CA GLN A 132 12.76 -37.70 17.67
C GLN A 132 12.80 -36.17 17.54
N HIS A 133 13.15 -35.45 18.62
CA HIS A 133 13.29 -34.01 18.59
C HIS A 133 14.46 -33.56 17.71
N GLU A 134 15.62 -34.22 17.78
CA GLU A 134 16.76 -33.93 16.93
C GLU A 134 16.47 -34.22 15.46
N GLU A 135 15.80 -35.33 15.15
CA GLU A 135 15.36 -35.67 13.80
C GLU A 135 14.39 -34.61 13.25
N ALA A 136 13.41 -34.20 14.05
CA ALA A 136 12.46 -33.15 13.67
C ALA A 136 13.14 -31.77 13.48
N MET A 137 14.19 -31.47 14.26
CA MET A 137 14.97 -30.25 14.07
C MET A 137 15.80 -30.29 12.79
N LYS A 138 16.44 -31.44 12.49
CA LYS A 138 17.18 -31.66 11.24
C LYS A 138 16.26 -31.58 10.02
N GLU A 139 15.03 -32.10 10.10
CA GLU A 139 14.04 -32.00 9.03
C GLU A 139 13.61 -30.55 8.79
N LYS A 140 13.33 -29.80 9.86
CA LYS A 140 13.01 -28.35 9.76
C LYS A 140 14.15 -27.54 9.16
N GLU A 141 15.40 -27.84 9.51
CA GLU A 141 16.56 -27.17 8.94
C GLU A 141 16.70 -27.46 7.45
N ARG A 142 16.55 -28.72 7.02
CA ARG A 142 16.53 -29.10 5.60
C ARG A 142 15.40 -28.41 4.84
N GLU A 143 14.21 -28.29 5.43
CA GLU A 143 13.12 -27.53 4.83
C GLU A 143 13.45 -26.05 4.68
N LYS A 144 14.06 -25.43 5.71
CA LYS A 144 14.50 -24.02 5.64
C LYS A 144 15.52 -23.82 4.53
N ASP A 145 16.51 -24.70 4.42
CA ASP A 145 17.53 -24.64 3.37
C ASP A 145 16.94 -24.85 1.98
N ALA A 146 16.02 -25.81 1.81
CA ALA A 146 15.33 -26.03 0.54
C ALA A 146 14.51 -24.79 0.12
N ARG A 147 13.83 -24.14 1.07
CA ARG A 147 13.10 -22.89 0.83
C ARG A 147 14.04 -21.75 0.45
N LYS A 148 15.20 -21.63 1.12
CA LYS A 148 16.21 -20.61 0.81
C LYS A 148 16.76 -20.79 -0.61
N LYS A 149 17.18 -22.00 -0.97
CA LYS A 149 17.66 -22.33 -2.33
C LYS A 149 16.61 -22.05 -3.40
N ALA A 150 15.33 -22.39 -3.13
CA ALA A 150 14.24 -22.07 -4.04
C ALA A 150 14.08 -20.56 -4.25
N ARG A 151 14.19 -19.74 -3.19
CA ARG A 151 14.15 -18.27 -3.29
C ARG A 151 15.34 -17.73 -4.09
N GLU A 152 16.53 -18.24 -3.84
CA GLU A 152 17.75 -17.82 -4.57
C GLU A 152 17.64 -18.15 -6.06
N SER A 153 17.17 -19.35 -6.43
CA SER A 153 16.95 -19.72 -7.83
C SER A 153 15.92 -18.82 -8.52
N GLN A 154 14.81 -18.48 -7.84
CA GLN A 154 13.81 -17.56 -8.37
C GLN A 154 14.33 -16.13 -8.51
N ALA A 155 15.12 -15.66 -7.56
CA ALA A 155 15.75 -14.36 -7.64
C ALA A 155 16.71 -14.28 -8.84
N ALA A 156 17.49 -15.33 -9.07
CA ALA A 156 18.37 -15.42 -10.24
C ALA A 156 17.58 -15.42 -11.57
N GLU A 157 16.49 -16.20 -11.67
CA GLU A 157 15.62 -16.19 -12.86
C GLU A 157 14.98 -14.81 -13.10
N MET A 158 14.57 -14.12 -12.04
CA MET A 158 14.01 -12.78 -12.11
C MET A 158 15.01 -11.76 -12.63
N VAL A 159 16.27 -11.80 -12.16
CA VAL A 159 17.33 -10.91 -12.65
C VAL A 159 17.60 -11.12 -14.14
N LEU A 160 17.68 -12.38 -14.59
CA LEU A 160 17.86 -12.68 -16.02
C LEU A 160 16.68 -12.19 -16.86
N TRP A 161 15.45 -12.33 -16.35
CA TRP A 161 14.26 -11.81 -17.03
C TRP A 161 14.26 -10.27 -17.10
N GLU A 162 14.66 -9.58 -16.04
CA GLU A 162 14.76 -8.12 -16.02
C GLU A 162 15.79 -7.59 -17.03
N GLN A 163 16.95 -8.24 -17.14
CA GLN A 163 17.96 -7.91 -18.15
C GLN A 163 17.40 -8.08 -19.57
N ALA A 164 16.76 -9.21 -19.86
CA ALA A 164 16.15 -9.45 -21.17
C ALA A 164 14.99 -8.49 -21.49
N ASP A 165 14.17 -8.12 -20.49
CA ASP A 165 13.11 -7.13 -20.68
C ASP A 165 13.66 -5.73 -20.92
N GLN A 166 14.77 -5.36 -20.27
CA GLN A 166 15.44 -4.09 -20.48
C GLN A 166 15.98 -3.97 -21.90
N GLU A 167 16.71 -4.97 -22.40
CA GLU A 167 17.22 -4.99 -23.78
C GLU A 167 16.06 -4.92 -24.81
N ARG A 168 14.93 -5.58 -24.53
CA ARG A 168 13.72 -5.48 -25.36
C ARG A 168 13.15 -4.05 -25.36
N ARG A 169 13.12 -3.37 -24.21
CA ARG A 169 12.65 -1.98 -24.13
C ARG A 169 13.51 -1.07 -24.98
N GLU A 170 14.83 -1.21 -24.90
CA GLU A 170 15.78 -0.43 -25.69
C GLU A 170 15.56 -0.65 -27.20
N ARG A 171 15.44 -1.90 -27.66
CA ARG A 171 15.10 -2.19 -29.06
C ARG A 171 13.75 -1.60 -29.49
N ASN A 172 12.76 -1.60 -28.61
CA ASN A 172 11.44 -1.02 -28.89
C ASN A 172 11.48 0.52 -28.92
N GLU A 173 12.33 1.14 -28.11
CA GLU A 173 12.59 2.57 -28.17
C GLU A 173 13.24 2.94 -29.50
N GLU A 174 14.26 2.19 -29.94
CA GLU A 174 14.89 2.38 -31.26
C GLU A 174 13.88 2.25 -32.41
N ARG A 175 13.01 1.22 -32.38
CA ARG A 175 11.91 1.08 -33.36
C ARG A 175 10.96 2.28 -33.34
N THR A 176 10.67 2.82 -32.16
CA THR A 176 9.81 4.00 -31.99
C THR A 176 10.49 5.28 -32.49
N HIS A 177 11.81 5.40 -32.32
CA HIS A 177 12.61 6.47 -32.91
C HIS A 177 12.61 6.38 -34.44
N ALA A 178 12.91 5.20 -35.00
CA ALA A 178 12.90 4.98 -36.45
C ALA A 178 11.53 5.29 -37.07
N TRP A 179 10.43 4.93 -36.39
CA TRP A 179 9.08 5.27 -36.83
C TRP A 179 8.83 6.78 -36.83
N ARG A 180 9.25 7.50 -35.79
CA ARG A 180 9.15 8.96 -35.71
C ARG A 180 9.94 9.64 -36.83
N ASP A 181 11.17 9.20 -37.08
CA ASP A 181 12.00 9.73 -38.16
C ASP A 181 11.37 9.46 -39.53
N ALA A 182 10.81 8.27 -39.74
CA ALA A 182 10.09 7.92 -40.97
C ALA A 182 8.84 8.79 -41.17
N LEU A 183 8.09 9.05 -40.09
CA LEU A 183 6.96 9.96 -40.10
C LEU A 183 7.36 11.39 -40.43
N GLU A 184 8.43 11.91 -39.84
CA GLU A 184 8.92 13.26 -40.10
C GLU A 184 9.35 13.43 -41.56
N ARG A 185 10.09 12.46 -42.11
CA ARG A 185 10.45 12.43 -43.54
C ARG A 185 9.22 12.42 -44.42
N TRP A 186 8.25 11.55 -44.13
CA TRP A 186 7.00 11.48 -44.87
C TRP A 186 6.22 12.82 -44.83
N GLU A 187 6.18 13.48 -43.67
CA GLU A 187 5.53 14.79 -43.53
C GLU A 187 6.27 15.90 -44.30
N ALA A 188 7.60 15.87 -44.33
CA ALA A 188 8.42 16.78 -45.13
C ALA A 188 8.16 16.58 -46.64
N ASP A 189 8.21 15.33 -47.11
CA ASP A 189 7.96 14.98 -48.52
C ASP A 189 6.53 15.37 -48.93
N ARG A 190 5.54 15.14 -48.05
CA ARG A 190 4.15 15.53 -48.29
C ARG A 190 3.98 17.06 -48.39
N LYS A 191 4.73 17.84 -47.59
CA LYS A 191 4.75 19.31 -47.68
C LYS A 191 5.34 19.78 -49.01
N VAL A 192 6.41 19.15 -49.47
CA VAL A 192 7.03 19.43 -50.79
C VAL A 192 6.06 19.08 -51.93
N ALA A 193 5.42 17.92 -51.88
CA ALA A 193 4.42 17.52 -52.87
C ALA A 193 3.24 18.51 -52.90
N LYS A 194 2.80 19.01 -51.74
CA LYS A 194 1.77 20.04 -51.63
C LYS A 194 2.19 21.36 -52.28
N SER A 195 3.42 21.83 -52.05
CA SER A 195 3.91 23.10 -52.63
C SER A 195 4.13 23.01 -54.14
N GLN A 196 4.44 21.82 -54.66
CA GLN A 196 4.54 21.54 -56.10
C GLN A 196 3.17 21.35 -56.79
N GLY A 197 2.05 21.46 -56.06
CA GLY A 197 0.70 21.34 -56.63
C GLY A 197 0.29 19.91 -56.98
N ALA A 198 0.98 18.90 -56.44
CA ALA A 198 0.61 17.50 -56.67
C ALA A 198 -0.76 17.17 -56.06
N ARG A 199 -1.49 16.24 -56.69
CA ARG A 199 -2.73 15.70 -56.13
C ARG A 199 -2.42 14.82 -54.91
N LEU A 200 -2.56 15.39 -53.72
CA LEU A 200 -2.25 14.73 -52.45
C LEU A 200 -2.90 13.36 -52.26
N LYS A 201 -4.12 13.16 -52.78
CA LYS A 201 -4.83 11.87 -52.67
C LYS A 201 -4.15 10.75 -53.46
N GLU A 202 -3.62 11.06 -54.64
CA GLU A 202 -2.89 10.10 -55.48
C GLU A 202 -1.47 9.87 -54.90
N TRP A 203 -0.85 10.92 -54.35
CA TRP A 203 0.44 10.83 -53.66
C TRP A 203 0.38 9.98 -52.38
N ASP A 204 -0.61 10.20 -51.52
CA ASP A 204 -0.82 9.42 -50.28
C ASP A 204 -1.09 7.92 -50.57
N GLN A 205 -1.58 7.57 -51.77
CA GLN A 205 -1.72 6.17 -52.21
C GLN A 205 -0.39 5.56 -52.66
N GLN A 206 0.46 6.34 -53.33
CA GLN A 206 1.78 5.89 -53.80
C GLN A 206 2.79 5.81 -52.65
N ILE A 207 2.74 6.76 -51.71
CA ILE A 207 3.62 6.84 -50.55
C ILE A 207 2.74 6.86 -49.29
N PRO A 208 2.30 5.68 -48.81
CA PRO A 208 1.42 5.61 -47.65
C PRO A 208 2.12 6.09 -46.38
N LYS A 209 1.35 6.71 -45.49
CA LYS A 209 1.85 7.15 -44.19
C LYS A 209 2.38 5.95 -43.38
N PRO A 210 3.63 5.98 -42.88
CA PRO A 210 4.18 4.94 -42.01
C PRO A 210 3.30 4.72 -40.77
N LYS A 211 2.95 3.47 -40.46
CA LYS A 211 2.14 3.11 -39.29
C LYS A 211 2.99 2.40 -38.25
N ALA A 212 2.75 2.70 -36.98
CA ALA A 212 3.43 2.03 -35.87
C ALA A 212 3.19 0.50 -35.81
N ARG A 213 2.16 0.00 -36.50
CA ARG A 213 1.86 -1.43 -36.60
C ARG A 213 2.54 -2.14 -37.78
N ASP A 214 3.23 -1.40 -38.64
CA ASP A 214 3.94 -2.02 -39.77
C ASP A 214 5.07 -2.89 -39.22
N PRO A 215 5.40 -4.04 -39.85
CA PRO A 215 6.36 -5.01 -39.30
C PRO A 215 7.73 -4.43 -38.91
N GLN A 216 8.15 -3.35 -39.55
CA GLN A 216 9.42 -2.65 -39.31
C GLN A 216 9.40 -1.80 -38.03
N PHE A 217 8.22 -1.33 -37.61
CA PHE A 217 8.06 -0.43 -36.46
C PHE A 217 7.32 -1.08 -35.29
N ALA A 218 6.68 -2.22 -35.52
CA ALA A 218 5.89 -2.91 -34.51
C ALA A 218 6.77 -3.30 -33.31
N PRO A 219 6.30 -3.05 -32.07
CA PRO A 219 7.06 -3.39 -30.88
C PRO A 219 7.14 -4.91 -30.70
N GLU A 220 8.29 -5.38 -30.20
CA GLU A 220 8.48 -6.76 -29.76
C GLU A 220 7.57 -7.06 -28.56
N PRO A 221 6.89 -8.23 -28.57
CA PRO A 221 6.00 -8.62 -27.48
C PRO A 221 6.78 -8.84 -26.18
N MET A 222 6.08 -8.70 -25.06
CA MET A 222 6.67 -8.88 -23.74
C MET A 222 7.06 -10.34 -23.50
N VAL A 223 8.27 -10.57 -23.00
CA VAL A 223 8.71 -11.90 -22.55
C VAL A 223 7.91 -12.27 -21.29
N PRO A 224 7.27 -13.45 -21.23
CA PRO A 224 6.47 -13.85 -20.08
C PRO A 224 7.29 -13.82 -18.79
N LYS A 225 6.77 -13.16 -17.76
CA LYS A 225 7.41 -13.09 -16.44
C LYS A 225 7.44 -14.48 -15.79
N PRO A 226 8.56 -14.89 -15.15
CA PRO A 226 8.63 -16.12 -14.37
C PRO A 226 7.48 -16.18 -13.34
N LYS A 227 6.75 -17.31 -13.30
CA LYS A 227 5.60 -17.47 -12.41
C LYS A 227 6.07 -17.83 -11.00
N ILE A 228 5.78 -16.96 -10.04
CA ILE A 228 6.00 -17.26 -8.62
C ILE A 228 4.96 -18.29 -8.19
N SER A 229 5.39 -19.51 -7.88
CA SER A 229 4.48 -20.52 -7.33
C SER A 229 4.04 -20.08 -5.92
N LYS A 230 2.72 -19.93 -5.71
CA LYS A 230 2.12 -19.49 -4.43
C LYS A 230 2.40 -20.41 -3.24
N LYS A 231 3.03 -21.57 -3.45
CA LYS A 231 3.40 -22.48 -2.35
C LYS A 231 4.54 -21.94 -1.48
N ALA A 232 5.35 -21.00 -1.96
CA ALA A 232 6.48 -20.44 -1.20
C ALA A 232 6.12 -19.24 -0.30
N THR A 233 4.97 -18.59 -0.53
CA THR A 233 4.57 -17.33 0.12
C THR A 233 3.49 -17.47 1.20
N ALA A 234 2.91 -18.66 1.42
CA ALA A 234 1.76 -18.83 2.31
C ALA A 234 2.09 -19.09 3.79
N SER A 235 3.35 -18.96 4.24
CA SER A 235 3.68 -19.11 5.66
C SER A 235 4.79 -18.16 6.10
N GLU A 236 4.50 -16.86 6.08
CA GLU A 236 5.29 -15.88 6.84
C GLU A 236 4.94 -16.01 8.33
N PRO A 237 5.95 -16.23 9.17
CA PRO A 237 6.21 -15.24 10.21
C PRO A 237 7.52 -14.53 9.87
N GLU A 238 7.46 -13.20 9.81
CA GLU A 238 8.62 -12.32 9.93
C GLU A 238 9.40 -12.74 11.20
N GLU A 239 10.48 -13.49 11.01
CA GLU A 239 11.60 -13.54 11.95
C GLU A 239 12.37 -12.23 11.74
N GLU A 240 11.79 -11.13 12.26
CA GLU A 240 12.51 -9.90 12.52
C GLU A 240 13.42 -10.19 13.72
N GLU A 241 14.68 -10.49 13.38
CA GLU A 241 15.82 -10.61 14.28
C GLU A 241 16.06 -9.24 14.92
N GLY A 242 15.29 -8.95 15.98
CA GLY A 242 15.50 -7.78 16.81
C GLY A 242 16.76 -7.99 17.64
N GLU A 243 17.81 -7.27 17.28
CA GLU A 243 18.97 -6.99 18.13
C GLU A 243 18.49 -6.62 19.53
N GLU A 244 18.93 -7.42 20.50
CA GLU A 244 18.82 -7.16 21.92
C GLU A 244 19.75 -5.98 22.24
N ILE A 245 19.18 -4.77 22.30
CA ILE A 245 19.88 -3.62 22.88
C ILE A 245 19.73 -3.75 24.39
N ASP A 246 20.77 -4.29 25.03
CA ASP A 246 20.97 -4.18 26.47
C ASP A 246 21.11 -2.71 26.83
N ILE A 247 20.12 -2.16 27.54
CA ILE A 247 20.24 -0.88 28.22
C ILE A 247 20.29 -1.20 29.71
N ASP A 248 21.51 -1.22 30.24
CA ASP A 248 21.76 -1.13 31.68
C ASP A 248 21.49 0.31 32.14
N GLU A 249 20.52 0.49 33.04
CA GLU A 249 20.54 1.53 34.10
C GLU A 249 19.67 1.12 35.30
#